data_AF-A0A1B8DB59-F1
#
_entry.id   AF-A0A1B8DB59-F1
#
_cell.length_a   1.000
_cell.length_b   1.000
_cell.length_c   1.000
_cell.angle_alpha   90.00
_cell.angle_beta   90.00
_cell.angle_gamma   90.00
#
_symmetry.space_group_name_H-M   'P 1'
#
loop_
_entity.id
_entity.type
_entity.pdbx_description
1 polymer ?
#
loop_
_entity_poly.entity_id
_entity_poly.type
_entity_poly.pdbx_seq_one_letter_code
_entity_poly.pdbx_strand_id
1 'polypeptide(L)'
;MAPTKPWADGPFKLIPTPLFTQGPDKPVDQYVTVASQMAIAHNTMIRALNSIYLQAPHVEPDDYKDFIGYSLCWYQMITNHHRGEEDRLFPQIEEKTEKGLMEVNVEQHHAFEAGIESYNTYLQSLLPTGTSFSAPKLLAIIDSFAPALTTHLADEIPSLLAPAATAKPSPLGNSPRSSFRRWGWER
;
A
#
# COMPACT_ATOMS: atom_id res chain seq x y z
N MET A 1 7.92 -30.12 2.48
CA MET A 1 6.56 -29.87 1.95
C MET A 1 6.24 -28.41 2.23
N ALA A 2 5.75 -27.65 1.24
CA ALA A 2 5.24 -26.31 1.51
C ALA A 2 4.07 -26.41 2.51
N PRO A 3 3.89 -25.45 3.43
CA PRO A 3 2.84 -25.51 4.44
C PRO A 3 1.47 -25.69 3.78
N THR A 4 0.65 -26.58 4.33
CA THR A 4 -0.70 -26.92 3.83
C THR A 4 -1.71 -25.78 3.98
N LYS A 5 -1.33 -24.71 4.70
CA LYS A 5 -2.06 -23.46 4.82
C LYS A 5 -1.16 -22.33 4.31
N PRO A 6 -1.58 -21.57 3.29
CA PRO A 6 -0.80 -20.43 2.81
C PRO A 6 -0.70 -19.37 3.89
N TRP A 7 0.47 -18.77 4.05
CA TRP A 7 0.64 -17.54 4.84
C TRP A 7 0.01 -16.35 4.09
N ALA A 8 0.03 -15.15 4.70
CA ALA A 8 -0.52 -13.93 4.10
C ALA A 8 0.33 -13.35 2.94
N ASP A 9 1.08 -14.18 2.24
CA ASP A 9 1.90 -13.82 1.07
C ASP A 9 1.11 -13.93 -0.25
N GLY A 10 -0.15 -14.37 -0.19
CA GLY A 10 -1.10 -14.38 -1.31
C GLY A 10 -2.56 -14.32 -0.82
N PRO A 11 -3.56 -14.20 -1.71
CA PRO A 11 -3.45 -14.33 -3.16
C PRO A 11 -2.84 -13.10 -3.87
N PHE A 12 -2.86 -11.93 -3.24
CA PHE A 12 -2.28 -10.71 -3.81
C PHE A 12 -0.77 -10.71 -3.59
N LYS A 13 -0.02 -10.53 -4.68
CA LYS A 13 1.44 -10.68 -4.67
C LYS A 13 2.11 -9.53 -3.92
N LEU A 14 3.11 -9.88 -3.12
CA LEU A 14 4.02 -8.92 -2.51
C LEU A 14 4.96 -8.31 -3.56
N ILE A 15 5.38 -7.08 -3.29
CA ILE A 15 6.24 -6.28 -4.16
C ILE A 15 7.67 -6.37 -3.63
N PRO A 16 8.66 -6.79 -4.45
CA PRO A 16 10.05 -6.78 -4.02
C PRO A 16 10.54 -5.34 -3.86
N THR A 17 11.31 -5.05 -2.80
CA THR A 17 11.83 -3.70 -2.58
C THR A 17 12.98 -3.39 -3.56
N PRO A 18 13.07 -2.15 -4.10
CA PRO A 18 14.21 -1.73 -4.92
C PRO A 18 15.57 -1.98 -4.27
N LEU A 19 15.70 -1.75 -2.96
CA LEU A 19 16.92 -2.04 -2.20
C LEU A 19 17.32 -3.52 -2.29
N PHE A 20 16.35 -4.43 -2.25
CA PHE A 20 16.61 -5.86 -2.39
C PHE A 20 16.95 -6.24 -3.84
N THR A 21 16.18 -5.74 -4.81
CA THR A 21 16.35 -6.14 -6.22
C THR A 21 17.62 -5.57 -6.85
N GLN A 22 18.10 -4.41 -6.38
CA GLN A 22 19.29 -3.78 -6.93
C GLN A 22 20.60 -4.49 -6.53
N GLY A 23 20.58 -5.29 -5.46
CA GLY A 23 21.74 -6.01 -4.92
C GLY A 23 22.61 -5.17 -3.98
N PRO A 24 23.45 -5.82 -3.15
CA PRO A 24 24.22 -5.17 -2.08
C PRO A 24 25.34 -4.25 -2.60
N ASP A 25 25.79 -4.45 -3.84
CA ASP A 25 26.94 -3.75 -4.42
C ASP A 25 26.56 -2.42 -5.09
N LYS A 26 25.26 -2.13 -5.26
CA LYS A 26 24.80 -0.88 -5.87
C LYS A 26 24.69 0.23 -4.83
N PRO A 27 25.14 1.46 -5.14
CA PRO A 27 24.92 2.62 -4.27
C PRO A 27 23.42 2.79 -3.97
N VAL A 28 23.11 3.10 -2.72
CA VAL A 28 21.75 3.41 -2.28
C VAL A 28 21.58 4.93 -2.31
N ASP A 29 20.76 5.43 -3.24
CA ASP A 29 20.38 6.83 -3.29
C ASP A 29 19.02 7.08 -2.60
N GLN A 30 18.60 8.34 -2.59
CA GLN A 30 17.33 8.74 -1.99
C GLN A 30 16.10 8.14 -2.70
N TYR A 31 16.16 7.91 -4.01
CA TYR A 31 15.04 7.38 -4.79
C TYR A 31 14.83 5.90 -4.48
N VAL A 32 15.92 5.12 -4.42
CA VAL A 32 15.90 3.72 -3.97
C VAL A 32 15.37 3.62 -2.54
N THR A 33 15.79 4.53 -1.67
CA THR A 33 15.33 4.57 -0.27
C THR A 33 13.82 4.80 -0.19
N VAL A 34 13.32 5.86 -0.84
CA VAL A 34 11.89 6.22 -0.83
C VAL A 34 11.04 5.12 -1.47
N ALA A 35 11.42 4.63 -2.65
CA ALA A 35 10.69 3.56 -3.33
C ALA A 35 10.70 2.24 -2.53
N SER A 36 11.77 1.96 -1.77
CA SER A 36 11.80 0.79 -0.88
C SER A 36 10.93 0.95 0.35
N GLN A 37 10.88 2.16 0.94
CA GLN A 37 9.96 2.45 2.04
C GLN A 37 8.50 2.34 1.58
N MET A 38 8.21 2.82 0.37
CA MET A 38 6.88 2.70 -0.23
C MET A 38 6.48 1.23 -0.42
N ALA A 39 7.35 0.43 -1.03
CA ALA A 39 7.12 -1.01 -1.18
C ALA A 39 6.91 -1.73 0.15
N ILE A 40 7.53 -1.29 1.25
CA ILE A 40 7.30 -1.84 2.60
C ILE A 40 5.92 -1.46 3.13
N ALA A 41 5.49 -0.21 2.97
CA ALA A 41 4.15 0.24 3.32
C ALA A 41 3.10 -0.57 2.53
N HIS A 42 3.29 -0.69 1.22
CA HIS A 42 2.43 -1.47 0.31
C HIS A 42 2.34 -2.93 0.72
N ASN A 43 3.46 -3.56 1.02
CA ASN A 43 3.47 -4.95 1.49
C ASN A 43 2.78 -5.14 2.83
N THR A 44 2.78 -4.13 3.71
CA THR A 44 2.01 -4.19 4.96
C THR A 44 0.51 -4.22 4.67
N MET A 45 0.05 -3.36 3.76
CA MET A 45 -1.35 -3.29 3.33
C MET A 45 -1.77 -4.55 2.56
N ILE A 46 -0.92 -5.08 1.68
CA ILE A 46 -1.18 -6.32 0.93
C ILE A 46 -1.26 -7.52 1.88
N ARG A 47 -0.33 -7.66 2.83
CA ARG A 47 -0.38 -8.76 3.81
C ARG A 47 -1.63 -8.71 4.67
N ALA A 48 -2.03 -7.52 5.11
CA ALA A 48 -3.26 -7.37 5.86
C ALA A 48 -4.48 -7.75 5.00
N LEU A 49 -4.59 -7.29 3.75
CA LEU A 49 -5.66 -7.66 2.83
C LEU A 49 -5.69 -9.16 2.53
N ASN A 50 -4.52 -9.78 2.29
CA ASN A 50 -4.38 -11.22 2.11
C ASN A 50 -4.88 -11.98 3.34
N SER A 51 -4.53 -11.52 4.54
CA SER A 51 -4.98 -12.16 5.78
C SER A 51 -6.50 -12.05 5.95
N ILE A 52 -7.09 -10.89 5.64
CA ILE A 52 -8.55 -10.70 5.64
C ILE A 52 -9.21 -11.65 4.63
N TYR A 53 -8.67 -11.71 3.42
CA TYR A 53 -9.19 -12.55 2.34
C TYR A 53 -9.15 -14.05 2.72
N LEU A 54 -8.02 -14.51 3.27
CA LEU A 54 -7.84 -15.91 3.64
C LEU A 54 -8.63 -16.31 4.88
N GLN A 55 -8.73 -15.42 5.88
CA GLN A 55 -9.35 -15.77 7.17
C GLN A 55 -10.86 -15.56 7.18
N ALA A 56 -11.42 -14.67 6.35
CA ALA A 56 -12.86 -14.39 6.35
C ALA A 56 -13.76 -15.64 6.36
N PRO A 57 -13.50 -16.71 5.58
CA PRO A 57 -14.34 -17.92 5.59
C PRO A 57 -14.21 -18.80 6.85
N HIS A 58 -13.27 -18.49 7.73
CA HIS A 58 -12.90 -19.30 8.89
C HIS A 58 -13.15 -18.58 10.22
N VAL A 59 -13.64 -17.34 10.18
CA VAL A 59 -13.98 -16.58 11.40
C VAL A 59 -15.25 -17.17 11.99
N GLU A 60 -15.24 -17.46 13.28
CA GLU A 60 -16.41 -17.93 14.01
C GLU A 60 -17.31 -16.74 14.42
N PRO A 61 -18.62 -16.96 14.62
CA PRO A 61 -19.56 -15.88 14.94
C PRO A 61 -19.17 -15.02 16.15
N ASP A 62 -18.55 -15.63 17.16
CA ASP A 62 -18.09 -14.95 18.38
C ASP A 62 -16.95 -13.96 18.10
N ASP A 63 -16.17 -14.18 17.03
CA ASP A 63 -15.02 -13.35 16.62
C ASP A 63 -15.37 -12.31 15.55
N TYR A 64 -16.61 -12.32 15.03
CA TYR A 64 -17.00 -11.42 13.93
C TYR A 64 -16.75 -9.95 14.23
N LYS A 65 -17.05 -9.51 15.45
CA LYS A 65 -16.86 -8.10 15.84
C LYS A 65 -15.39 -7.69 15.75
N ASP A 66 -14.48 -8.52 16.23
CA ASP A 66 -13.05 -8.24 16.24
C ASP A 66 -12.48 -8.30 14.81
N PHE A 67 -12.94 -9.26 14.00
CA PHE A 67 -12.56 -9.36 12.60
C PHE A 67 -13.06 -8.16 11.76
N ILE A 68 -14.28 -7.69 11.99
CA ILE A 68 -14.82 -6.47 11.36
C ILE A 68 -13.97 -5.26 11.77
N GLY A 69 -13.61 -5.14 13.05
CA GLY A 69 -12.73 -4.08 13.54
C GLY A 69 -11.36 -4.10 12.86
N TYR A 70 -10.73 -5.28 12.76
CA TYR A 70 -9.47 -5.46 12.05
C TYR A 70 -9.55 -5.06 10.57
N SER A 71 -10.64 -5.45 9.91
CA SER A 71 -10.94 -5.11 8.52
C SER A 71 -11.14 -3.60 8.32
N LEU A 72 -11.80 -2.92 9.27
CA LEU A 72 -11.92 -1.46 9.26
C LEU A 72 -10.59 -0.74 9.51
N CYS A 73 -9.70 -1.29 10.33
CA CYS A 73 -8.34 -0.76 10.49
C CYS A 73 -7.55 -0.83 9.17
N TRP A 74 -7.74 -1.89 8.38
CA TRP A 74 -7.14 -1.96 7.05
C TRP A 74 -7.66 -0.86 6.12
N TYR A 75 -8.98 -0.61 6.10
CA TYR A 75 -9.57 0.50 5.35
C TYR A 75 -8.97 1.85 5.76
N GLN A 76 -8.88 2.12 7.07
CA GLN A 76 -8.29 3.37 7.57
C GLN A 76 -6.82 3.51 7.16
N MET A 77 -6.05 2.41 7.18
CA MET A 77 -4.65 2.42 6.77
C MET A 77 -4.50 2.79 5.30
N ILE A 78 -5.22 2.12 4.38
CA ILE A 78 -5.08 2.37 2.94
C ILE A 78 -5.58 3.76 2.53
N THR A 79 -6.70 4.22 3.10
CA THR A 79 -7.25 5.55 2.79
C THR A 79 -6.36 6.67 3.32
N ASN A 80 -5.80 6.53 4.53
CA ASN A 80 -4.86 7.52 5.07
C ASN A 80 -3.53 7.53 4.32
N HIS A 81 -3.08 6.37 3.85
CA HIS A 81 -1.87 6.22 3.03
C HIS A 81 -2.00 7.01 1.72
N HIS A 82 -3.00 6.71 0.89
CA HIS A 82 -3.20 7.41 -0.39
C HIS A 82 -3.51 8.90 -0.21
N ARG A 83 -4.29 9.27 0.81
CA ARG A 83 -4.49 10.68 1.13
C ARG A 83 -3.18 11.39 1.47
N GLY A 84 -2.32 10.75 2.27
CA GLY A 84 -1.01 11.29 2.61
C GLY A 84 -0.11 11.47 1.39
N GLU A 85 -0.24 10.60 0.40
CA GLU A 85 0.47 10.72 -0.86
C GLU A 85 0.04 11.95 -1.65
N GLU A 86 -1.26 12.08 -1.92
CA GLU A 86 -1.80 13.19 -2.71
C GLU A 86 -1.67 14.54 -2.00
N ASP A 87 -1.96 14.60 -0.69
CA ASP A 87 -1.91 15.85 0.08
C ASP A 87 -0.46 16.32 0.31
N ARG A 88 0.55 15.42 0.24
CA ARG A 88 1.91 15.73 0.72
C ARG A 88 3.04 15.13 -0.12
N LEU A 89 3.08 13.82 -0.34
CA LEU A 89 4.24 13.16 -0.95
C LEU A 89 4.39 13.53 -2.42
N PHE A 90 3.33 13.37 -3.22
CA PHE A 90 3.36 13.63 -4.65
C PHE A 90 3.71 15.08 -4.97
N PRO A 91 3.09 16.11 -4.33
CA PRO A 91 3.50 17.49 -4.55
C PRO A 91 4.98 17.76 -4.24
N GLN A 92 5.54 17.13 -3.20
CA GLN A 92 6.95 17.30 -2.82
C GLN A 92 7.90 16.62 -3.80
N ILE A 93 7.50 15.48 -4.38
CA ILE A 93 8.27 14.82 -5.43
C ILE A 93 8.30 15.71 -6.67
N GLU A 94 7.14 16.19 -7.10
CA GLU A 94 7.02 17.03 -8.30
C GLU A 94 7.76 18.37 -8.16
N GLU A 95 7.75 19.00 -6.98
CA GLU A 95 8.53 20.22 -6.69
C GLU A 95 10.04 20.01 -6.90
N LYS A 96 10.54 18.80 -6.60
CA LYS A 96 11.96 18.46 -6.68
C LYS A 96 12.36 17.82 -7.99
N THR A 97 11.39 17.47 -8.84
CA THR A 97 11.61 16.68 -10.05
C THR A 97 10.88 17.30 -11.24
N GLU A 98 9.77 16.72 -11.67
CA GLU A 98 8.96 17.14 -12.80
C GLU A 98 7.48 17.23 -12.38
N LYS A 99 6.81 18.31 -12.80
CA LYS A 99 5.38 18.50 -12.55
C LYS A 99 4.56 17.50 -13.37
N GLY A 100 3.54 16.90 -12.75
CA GLY A 100 2.70 15.88 -13.37
C GLY A 100 3.32 14.48 -13.40
N LEU A 101 4.53 14.30 -12.85
CA LEU A 101 5.17 12.98 -12.78
C LEU A 101 4.30 11.95 -12.04
N MET A 102 3.52 12.38 -11.04
CA MET A 102 2.72 11.48 -10.22
C MET A 102 1.25 11.41 -10.64
N GLU A 103 0.84 12.11 -11.71
CA GLU A 103 -0.56 12.17 -12.17
C GLU A 103 -1.14 10.78 -12.48
N VAL A 104 -0.33 9.89 -13.08
CA VAL A 104 -0.74 8.51 -13.34
C VAL A 104 -1.09 7.73 -12.06
N ASN A 105 -0.41 8.00 -10.95
CA ASN A 105 -0.69 7.32 -9.68
C ASN A 105 -1.99 7.82 -9.07
N VAL A 106 -2.28 9.12 -9.20
CA VAL A 106 -3.57 9.72 -8.79
C VAL A 106 -4.71 9.15 -9.63
N GLU A 107 -4.56 9.05 -10.95
CA GLU A 107 -5.57 8.42 -11.82
C GLU A 107 -5.82 6.96 -11.44
N GLN A 108 -4.77 6.23 -11.08
CA GLN A 108 -4.88 4.87 -10.59
C GLN A 108 -5.63 4.78 -9.25
N HIS A 109 -5.49 5.74 -8.33
CA HIS A 109 -6.28 5.77 -7.09
C HIS A 109 -7.78 5.78 -7.37
N HIS A 110 -8.23 6.61 -8.30
CA HIS A 110 -9.63 6.71 -8.68
C HIS A 110 -10.20 5.40 -9.24
N ALA A 111 -9.35 4.54 -9.83
CA ALA A 111 -9.78 3.27 -10.41
C ALA A 111 -10.30 2.25 -9.38
N PHE A 112 -9.91 2.37 -8.10
CA PHE A 112 -10.30 1.42 -7.05
C PHE A 112 -11.03 2.07 -5.86
N GLU A 113 -11.02 3.40 -5.76
CA GLU A 113 -11.61 4.15 -4.63
C GLU A 113 -13.07 3.76 -4.34
N ALA A 114 -13.92 3.67 -5.38
CA ALA A 114 -15.32 3.29 -5.21
C ALA A 114 -15.50 1.88 -4.61
N GLY A 115 -14.60 0.95 -4.92
CA GLY A 115 -14.62 -0.39 -4.35
C GLY A 115 -14.13 -0.42 -2.90
N ILE A 116 -13.13 0.40 -2.55
CA ILE A 116 -12.69 0.61 -1.17
C ILE A 116 -13.82 1.23 -0.32
N GLU A 117 -14.59 2.17 -0.87
CA GLU A 117 -15.74 2.74 -0.16
C GLU A 117 -16.90 1.75 0.01
N SER A 118 -17.09 0.86 -0.97
CA SER A 118 -18.04 -0.24 -0.84
C SER A 118 -17.65 -1.22 0.27
N TYR A 119 -16.35 -1.46 0.43
CA TYR A 119 -15.78 -2.27 1.52
C TYR A 119 -16.07 -1.65 2.89
N ASN A 120 -15.75 -0.37 3.07
CA ASN A 120 -16.04 0.37 4.31
C ASN A 120 -17.55 0.38 4.62
N THR A 121 -18.38 0.72 3.63
CA THR A 121 -19.85 0.77 3.77
C THR A 121 -20.41 -0.57 4.25
N TYR A 122 -19.94 -1.68 3.67
CA TYR A 122 -20.36 -3.00 4.11
C TYR A 122 -19.97 -3.28 5.56
N LEU A 123 -18.71 -3.06 5.94
CA LEU A 123 -18.24 -3.34 7.30
C LEU A 123 -18.90 -2.46 8.36
N GLN A 124 -19.07 -1.16 8.07
CA GLN A 124 -19.77 -0.22 8.96
C GLN A 124 -21.22 -0.66 9.21
N SER A 125 -21.90 -1.18 8.18
CA SER A 125 -23.28 -1.66 8.31
C SER A 125 -23.42 -2.84 9.29
N LEU A 126 -22.34 -3.54 9.60
CA LEU A 126 -22.33 -4.71 10.50
C LEU A 126 -22.05 -4.34 11.96
N LEU A 127 -21.48 -3.16 12.26
CA LEU A 127 -21.13 -2.76 13.63
C LEU A 127 -22.28 -2.82 14.65
N PRO A 128 -23.56 -2.52 14.30
CA PRO A 128 -24.65 -2.59 15.26
C PRO A 128 -24.95 -4.00 15.80
N THR A 129 -24.68 -5.05 15.03
CA THR A 129 -25.10 -6.42 15.37
C THR A 129 -23.99 -7.46 15.29
N GLY A 130 -23.01 -7.32 14.39
CA GLY A 130 -21.90 -8.26 14.15
C GLY A 130 -22.33 -9.63 13.59
N THR A 131 -23.55 -10.08 13.87
CA THR A 131 -24.08 -11.43 13.61
C THR A 131 -24.41 -11.73 12.14
N SER A 132 -24.43 -10.72 11.27
CA SER A 132 -24.77 -10.83 9.84
C SER A 132 -23.55 -10.79 8.91
N PHE A 133 -22.34 -10.98 9.45
CA PHE A 133 -21.14 -11.08 8.64
C PHE A 133 -21.25 -12.21 7.61
N SER A 134 -20.84 -11.92 6.38
CA SER A 134 -20.89 -12.83 5.25
C SER A 134 -19.53 -12.78 4.54
N ALA A 135 -18.71 -13.80 4.78
CA ALA A 135 -17.43 -13.92 4.12
C ALA A 135 -17.53 -13.85 2.59
N PRO A 136 -18.44 -14.57 1.91
CA PRO A 136 -18.57 -14.47 0.45
C PRO A 136 -18.86 -13.05 -0.04
N LYS A 137 -19.64 -12.27 0.71
CA LYS A 137 -19.92 -10.87 0.37
C LYS A 137 -18.68 -10.00 0.53
N LEU A 138 -17.93 -10.16 1.62
CA LEU A 138 -16.66 -9.43 1.81
C LEU A 138 -15.67 -9.73 0.68
N LEU A 139 -15.50 -11.01 0.35
CA LEU A 139 -14.58 -11.43 -0.72
C LEU A 139 -14.99 -10.87 -2.08
N ALA A 140 -16.28 -10.91 -2.44
CA ALA A 140 -16.77 -10.33 -3.69
C ALA A 140 -16.51 -8.81 -3.78
N ILE A 141 -16.58 -8.09 -2.66
CA ILE A 141 -16.21 -6.67 -2.62
C ILE A 141 -14.70 -6.51 -2.81
N ILE A 142 -13.87 -7.31 -2.12
CA ILE A 142 -12.41 -7.27 -2.31
C ILE A 142 -12.04 -7.56 -3.77
N ASP A 143 -12.62 -8.58 -4.37
CA ASP A 143 -12.37 -8.96 -5.77
C ASP A 143 -12.71 -7.84 -6.76
N SER A 144 -13.63 -6.92 -6.40
CA SER A 144 -14.01 -5.80 -7.25
C SER A 144 -12.95 -4.69 -7.36
N PHE A 145 -12.07 -4.55 -6.36
CA PHE A 145 -11.07 -3.46 -6.32
C PHE A 145 -9.63 -3.94 -6.25
N ALA A 146 -9.37 -5.13 -5.68
CA ALA A 146 -8.02 -5.60 -5.41
C ALA A 146 -7.13 -5.72 -6.66
N PRO A 147 -7.62 -6.12 -7.85
CA PRO A 147 -6.78 -6.13 -9.06
C PRO A 147 -6.23 -4.74 -9.42
N ALA A 148 -7.09 -3.71 -9.41
CA ALA A 148 -6.68 -2.33 -9.70
C ALA A 148 -5.76 -1.77 -8.60
N LEU A 149 -6.12 -1.99 -7.33
CA LEU A 149 -5.29 -1.59 -6.19
C LEU A 149 -3.89 -2.21 -6.26
N THR A 150 -3.80 -3.53 -6.45
CA THR A 150 -2.50 -4.22 -6.45
C THR A 150 -1.65 -3.88 -7.67
N THR A 151 -2.28 -3.50 -8.79
CA THR A 151 -1.58 -2.94 -9.96
C THR A 151 -0.96 -1.60 -9.61
N HIS A 152 -1.76 -0.68 -9.06
CA HIS A 152 -1.30 0.63 -8.60
C HIS A 152 -0.12 0.52 -7.61
N LEU A 153 -0.28 -0.27 -6.55
CA LEU A 153 0.76 -0.43 -5.52
C LEU A 153 2.09 -0.92 -6.11
N ALA A 154 2.05 -1.71 -7.19
CA ALA A 154 3.25 -2.19 -7.89
C ALA A 154 3.82 -1.15 -8.86
N ASP A 155 2.96 -0.45 -9.61
CA ASP A 155 3.32 0.54 -10.64
C ASP A 155 3.85 1.86 -10.07
N GLU A 156 3.48 2.20 -8.83
CA GLU A 156 4.00 3.39 -8.18
C GLU A 156 5.51 3.26 -7.89
N ILE A 157 5.99 2.06 -7.57
CA ILE A 157 7.41 1.82 -7.24
C ILE A 157 8.36 2.26 -8.37
N PRO A 158 8.17 1.86 -9.64
CA PRO A 158 8.99 2.38 -10.74
C PRO A 158 8.76 3.87 -11.01
N SER A 159 7.56 4.43 -10.76
CA SER A 159 7.32 5.88 -10.87
C SER A 159 8.23 6.67 -9.93
N LEU A 160 8.41 6.20 -8.70
CA LEU A 160 9.32 6.81 -7.70
C LEU A 160 10.81 6.69 -8.06
N LEU A 161 11.17 5.72 -8.92
CA LEU A 161 12.54 5.53 -9.41
C LEU A 161 12.83 6.34 -10.68
N ALA A 162 11.80 6.76 -11.43
CA ALA A 162 11.97 7.46 -12.71
C ALA A 162 12.86 8.72 -12.63
N PRO A 163 12.78 9.57 -11.58
CA PRO A 163 13.68 10.72 -11.45
C PRO A 163 15.16 10.37 -11.36
N ALA A 164 15.52 9.18 -10.84
CA ALA A 164 16.91 8.74 -10.78
C ALA A 164 17.48 8.49 -12.18
N ALA A 165 16.65 8.03 -13.12
CA ALA A 165 17.06 7.75 -14.50
C ALA A 165 17.34 9.02 -15.32
N THR A 166 16.74 10.15 -14.93
CA THR A 166 16.85 11.43 -15.65
C THR A 166 17.72 12.47 -14.93
N ALA A 167 18.11 12.21 -13.68
CA ALA A 167 18.99 13.08 -12.90
C ALA A 167 20.37 13.19 -13.56
N LYS A 168 20.76 14.42 -13.95
CA LYS A 168 22.16 14.71 -14.31
C LYS A 168 23.05 14.51 -13.08
N PRO A 169 24.25 13.91 -13.21
CA PRO A 169 25.17 13.80 -12.09
C PRO A 169 25.52 15.21 -11.58
N SER A 170 25.11 15.52 -10.34
CA SER A 170 25.42 16.80 -9.71
C SER A 170 26.88 16.81 -9.24
N PRO A 171 27.69 17.84 -9.55
CA PRO A 171 29.10 17.90 -9.15
C PRO A 171 29.33 18.25 -7.68
N LEU A 172 28.29 18.28 -6.84
CA LEU A 172 28.39 18.67 -5.44
C LEU A 172 28.05 17.51 -4.50
N GLY A 173 29.15 16.93 -4.00
CA GLY A 173 29.36 16.18 -2.75
C GLY A 173 28.17 15.66 -1.95
N ASN A 174 28.20 14.35 -1.71
CA ASN A 174 27.44 13.59 -0.72
C ASN A 174 27.21 14.33 0.62
N SER A 175 25.97 14.71 0.91
CA SER A 175 25.47 14.76 2.29
C SER A 175 23.94 14.63 2.34
N PRO A 176 23.38 13.43 2.55
CA PRO A 176 21.92 13.22 2.60
C PRO A 176 21.29 13.54 3.97
N ARG A 177 22.05 13.98 4.97
CA ARG A 177 21.66 13.83 6.38
C ARG A 177 20.69 14.87 6.96
N SER A 178 20.34 15.95 6.27
CA SER A 178 19.64 17.08 6.92
C SER A 178 18.17 17.29 6.52
N SER A 179 17.63 16.65 5.49
CA SER A 179 16.29 16.97 4.99
C SER A 179 15.17 15.99 5.41
N PHE A 180 15.47 14.86 6.04
CA PHE A 180 14.47 13.80 6.29
C PHE A 180 14.09 13.56 7.76
N ARG A 181 14.39 14.50 8.67
CA ARG A 181 13.90 14.46 10.07
C ARG A 181 12.40 14.78 10.22
N ARG A 182 11.67 15.04 9.14
CA ARG A 182 10.30 15.60 9.16
C ARG A 182 9.19 14.59 8.85
N TRP A 183 9.48 13.28 8.87
CA TRP A 183 8.55 12.21 8.49
C TRP A 183 8.02 11.36 9.66
N GLY A 184 8.25 11.78 10.91
CA GLY A 184 7.46 11.33 12.06
C GLY A 184 7.42 9.81 12.34
N TRP A 185 8.46 9.05 11.98
CA TRP A 185 8.55 7.60 12.26
C TRP A 185 9.52 7.24 13.40
N GLU A 186 10.05 8.21 14.13
CA GLU A 186 10.66 7.96 15.44
C GLU A 186 10.09 8.98 16.43
N ARG A 187 9.75 8.50 17.63
CA ARG A 187 9.38 9.35 18.77
C ARG A 187 10.52 10.29 19.15
#